data_AF-A0A2S6HS20-F1
#
_entry.id   AF-A0A2S6HS20-F1
#
_cell.length_a   1.000
_cell.length_b   1.000
_cell.length_c   1.000
_cell.angle_alpha   90.00
_cell.angle_beta   90.00
_cell.angle_gamma   90.00
#
_symmetry.space_group_name_H-M   'P 1'
#
loop_
_entity.id
_entity.type
_entity.pdbx_description
1 polymer ?
#
loop_
_entity_poly.entity_id
_entity_poly.type
_entity_poly.pdbx_seq_one_letter_code
_entity_poly.pdbx_strand_id
1 'polypeptide(L)'
;MIDDKSCAEIKNNLHFVSIEGNWDKDIHDKRIAHAAKILMEDEFSLAIASATCAPPSYSSFFQGRLGEYTKEMLINKYGIPAMRILPAYRFPYDWSYTIMDAFTNAAVIGWVSCGLKRRNREINVLFEPSTSDFHGLRVETLNNRACQYLGNLNVNIDLSSRNKLPLSILKKDYPDEAARLSEMQSTEGLIATGEWVDNGKIRSFDDLNSMKHDLFEAFQSVFQISLSDMDHYILSDVGRIIFTLLWNQMANNQKLSDKDFKNVCAYVRSWFDVDISETEMLTIKKIIKY
;
A
#
# COMPACT_ATOMS: atom_id res chain seq x y z
N MET A 1 6.70 -32.47 -12.56
CA MET A 1 6.35 -32.24 -11.14
C MET A 1 7.40 -31.30 -10.60
N ILE A 2 7.06 -30.01 -10.51
CA ILE A 2 7.94 -29.03 -9.85
C ILE A 2 7.70 -29.25 -8.37
N ASP A 3 8.77 -29.62 -7.67
CA ASP A 3 8.81 -29.75 -6.21
C ASP A 3 8.28 -28.45 -5.61
N ASP A 4 7.19 -28.55 -4.85
CA ASP A 4 6.62 -27.48 -4.03
C ASP A 4 7.63 -27.23 -2.90
N LYS A 5 8.75 -26.56 -3.22
CA LYS A 5 9.65 -26.03 -2.21
C LYS A 5 8.81 -25.09 -1.38
N SER A 6 8.45 -25.52 -0.17
CA SER A 6 7.71 -24.74 0.80
C SER A 6 8.44 -23.41 0.98
N CYS A 7 7.99 -22.40 0.25
CA CYS A 7 8.38 -21.03 0.46
C CYS A 7 7.97 -20.70 1.89
N ALA A 8 8.89 -20.17 2.70
CA ALA A 8 8.59 -19.83 4.08
C ALA A 8 7.36 -18.91 4.10
N GLU A 9 6.26 -19.41 4.66
CA GLU A 9 5.00 -18.66 4.82
C GLU A 9 5.02 -17.91 6.15
N ILE A 10 4.58 -16.66 6.14
CA ILE A 10 4.44 -15.86 7.36
C ILE A 10 3.16 -16.30 8.07
N LYS A 11 3.30 -16.67 9.35
CA LYS A 11 2.17 -17.09 10.19
C LYS A 11 1.52 -15.93 10.95
N ASN A 12 2.18 -14.77 11.00
CA ASN A 12 1.73 -13.60 11.75
C ASN A 12 0.73 -12.77 10.94
N ASN A 13 -0.14 -12.05 11.65
CA ASN A 13 -1.02 -11.06 11.04
C ASN A 13 -0.17 -9.88 10.54
N LEU A 14 -0.44 -9.40 9.33
CA LEU A 14 0.18 -8.16 8.83
C LEU A 14 -0.65 -6.96 9.27
N HIS A 15 0.00 -5.83 9.54
CA HIS A 15 -0.68 -4.59 9.88
C HIS A 15 -0.21 -3.48 8.94
N PHE A 16 -1.15 -2.92 8.16
CA PHE A 16 -0.91 -1.78 7.27
C PHE A 16 -1.66 -0.55 7.75
N VAL A 17 -0.95 0.58 7.81
CA VAL A 17 -1.51 1.89 8.11
C VAL A 17 -1.42 2.74 6.85
N SER A 18 -2.53 2.95 6.13
CA SER A 18 -2.51 3.80 4.92
C SER A 18 -2.70 5.26 5.28
N ILE A 19 -1.89 6.14 4.71
CA ILE A 19 -1.92 7.58 4.97
C ILE A 19 -2.28 8.27 3.67
N GLU A 20 -3.56 8.57 3.50
CA GLU A 20 -4.06 9.25 2.31
C GLU A 20 -3.63 10.73 2.25
N GLY A 21 -3.25 11.16 1.04
CA GLY A 21 -3.00 12.55 0.76
C GLY A 21 -4.22 13.42 1.02
N ASN A 22 -3.98 14.63 1.52
CA ASN A 22 -4.97 15.69 1.55
C ASN A 22 -4.30 16.99 1.11
N TRP A 23 -4.95 17.76 0.25
CA TRP A 23 -4.40 19.04 -0.22
C TRP A 23 -4.45 20.13 0.86
N ASP A 24 -5.25 19.94 1.91
CA ASP A 24 -5.18 20.73 3.13
C ASP A 24 -4.04 20.19 4.03
N LYS A 25 -3.05 21.04 4.28
CA LYS A 25 -1.87 20.69 5.06
C LYS A 25 -2.20 20.29 6.50
N ASP A 26 -3.15 20.98 7.14
CA ASP A 26 -3.47 20.73 8.55
C ASP A 26 -4.21 19.40 8.69
N ILE A 27 -5.06 19.06 7.72
CA ILE A 27 -5.70 17.74 7.65
C ILE A 27 -4.66 16.65 7.38
N HIS A 28 -3.75 16.89 6.43
CA HIS A 28 -2.73 15.90 6.07
C HIS A 28 -1.74 15.65 7.24
N ASP A 29 -1.28 16.69 7.92
CA ASP A 29 -0.41 16.59 9.09
C ASP A 29 -1.05 15.81 10.24
N LYS A 30 -2.37 16.00 10.47
CA LYS A 30 -3.12 15.23 11.48
C LYS A 30 -3.16 13.74 11.12
N ARG A 31 -3.35 13.39 9.84
CA ARG A 31 -3.31 11.98 9.37
C ARG A 31 -1.93 11.36 9.58
N ILE A 32 -0.86 12.10 9.25
CA ILE A 32 0.51 11.65 9.48
C ILE A 32 0.77 11.45 10.97
N ALA A 33 0.36 12.40 11.83
CA ALA A 33 0.53 12.29 13.28
C ALA A 33 -0.20 11.09 13.88
N HIS A 34 -1.43 10.83 13.43
CA HIS A 34 -2.20 9.66 13.86
C HIS A 34 -1.51 8.35 13.45
N ALA A 35 -1.10 8.23 12.19
CA ALA A 35 -0.39 7.06 11.71
C ALA A 35 0.95 6.85 12.42
N ALA A 36 1.71 7.93 12.65
CA ALA A 36 2.97 7.88 13.40
C ALA A 36 2.77 7.29 14.80
N LYS A 37 1.68 7.64 15.50
CA LYS A 37 1.35 7.06 16.81
C LYS A 37 1.21 5.55 16.73
N ILE A 38 0.45 5.05 15.76
CA ILE A 38 0.26 3.60 15.54
C ILE A 38 1.61 2.93 15.23
N LEU A 39 2.40 3.51 14.33
CA LEU A 39 3.70 2.96 13.91
C LEU A 39 4.76 2.95 15.02
N MET A 40 4.67 3.88 15.98
CA MET A 40 5.54 3.89 17.17
C MET A 40 5.09 2.89 18.24
N GLU A 41 3.78 2.64 18.35
CA GLU A 41 3.22 1.66 19.30
C GLU A 41 3.39 0.21 18.81
N ASP A 42 3.36 0.02 17.49
CA ASP A 42 3.50 -1.28 16.85
C ASP A 42 4.66 -1.26 15.84
N GLU A 43 5.79 -1.84 16.21
CA GLU A 43 6.99 -1.91 15.36
C GLU A 43 6.82 -2.82 14.14
N PHE A 44 5.78 -3.67 14.11
CA PHE A 44 5.47 -4.57 12.99
C PHE A 44 4.61 -3.92 11.91
N SER A 45 3.98 -2.78 12.23
CA SER A 45 3.16 -2.01 11.29
C SER A 45 3.97 -1.44 10.12
N LEU A 46 3.38 -1.47 8.93
CA LEU A 46 3.91 -0.83 7.72
C LEU A 46 3.02 0.33 7.31
N ALA A 47 3.62 1.49 7.05
CA ALA A 47 2.90 2.65 6.54
C ALA A 47 2.77 2.57 5.02
N ILE A 48 1.58 2.81 4.45
CA ILE A 48 1.42 3.01 3.01
C ILE A 48 1.31 4.52 2.76
N ALA A 49 2.35 5.11 2.17
CA ALA A 49 2.39 6.53 1.81
C ALA A 49 1.70 6.73 0.46
N SER A 50 0.54 7.37 0.51
CA SER A 50 -0.44 7.51 -0.57
C SER A 50 0.09 8.00 -1.90
N ALA A 51 -0.60 7.56 -2.96
CA ALA A 51 -0.33 7.99 -4.31
C ALA A 51 -0.75 9.43 -4.62
N THR A 52 -1.58 10.09 -3.78
CA THR A 52 -2.22 11.38 -4.06
C THR A 52 -1.23 12.44 -4.58
N CYS A 53 -1.54 13.03 -5.72
CA CYS A 53 -0.92 14.26 -6.23
C CYS A 53 -2.01 15.23 -6.67
N ALA A 54 -1.77 16.53 -6.43
CA ALA A 54 -2.69 17.57 -6.85
C ALA A 54 -2.65 17.70 -8.39
N PRO A 55 -3.81 17.82 -9.06
CA PRO A 55 -3.83 18.27 -10.44
C PRO A 55 -3.20 19.67 -10.56
N PRO A 56 -2.67 20.08 -11.74
CA PRO A 56 -1.96 21.35 -11.88
C PRO A 56 -2.85 22.57 -11.58
N SER A 57 -4.17 22.39 -11.68
CA SER A 57 -5.19 23.40 -11.38
C SER A 57 -5.50 23.58 -9.89
N TYR A 58 -4.97 22.73 -9.01
CA TYR A 58 -5.17 22.81 -7.56
C TYR A 58 -3.93 23.40 -6.88
N SER A 59 -4.12 24.35 -5.96
CA SER A 59 -3.04 24.82 -5.10
C SER A 59 -2.71 23.73 -4.07
N SER A 60 -1.49 23.18 -4.13
CA SER A 60 -0.95 22.27 -3.13
C SER A 60 0.09 22.99 -2.28
N PHE A 61 0.11 22.71 -0.98
CA PHE A 61 1.17 23.19 -0.07
C PHE A 61 2.53 22.52 -0.35
N PHE A 62 2.53 21.41 -1.08
CA PHE A 62 3.72 20.63 -1.41
C PHE A 62 3.89 20.48 -2.92
N GLN A 63 5.08 20.78 -3.42
CA GLN A 63 5.46 20.63 -4.82
C GLN A 63 5.92 19.19 -5.09
N GLY A 64 4.98 18.26 -5.19
CA GLY A 64 5.27 16.84 -5.41
C GLY A 64 4.09 15.95 -5.10
N ARG A 65 4.33 14.63 -5.02
CA ARG A 65 3.29 13.68 -4.60
C ARG A 65 3.18 13.73 -3.08
N LEU A 66 1.97 13.80 -2.52
CA LEU A 66 1.78 13.99 -1.07
C LEU A 66 2.33 12.81 -0.25
N GLY A 67 2.44 11.62 -0.83
CA GLY A 67 3.15 10.51 -0.20
C GLY A 67 4.64 10.77 0.04
N GLU A 68 5.30 11.63 -0.77
CA GLU A 68 6.69 12.04 -0.54
C GLU A 68 6.80 12.90 0.72
N TYR A 69 5.87 13.87 0.87
CA TYR A 69 5.75 14.68 2.08
C TYR A 69 5.44 13.81 3.31
N THR A 70 4.49 12.88 3.19
CA THR A 70 4.18 11.90 4.24
C THR A 70 5.41 11.15 4.69
N LYS A 71 6.18 10.60 3.74
CA LYS A 71 7.42 9.89 4.02
C LYS A 71 8.43 10.77 4.75
N GLU A 72 8.69 11.98 4.25
CA GLU A 72 9.64 12.91 4.87
C GLU A 72 9.25 13.25 6.31
N MET A 73 7.98 13.47 6.57
CA MET A 73 7.47 13.78 7.90
C MET A 73 7.58 12.59 8.85
N LEU A 74 7.19 11.39 8.41
CA LEU A 74 7.34 10.17 9.22
C LEU A 74 8.80 9.92 9.62
N ILE A 75 9.74 10.11 8.70
CA ILE A 75 11.18 9.91 8.96
C ILE A 75 11.71 11.03 9.86
N ASN A 76 11.61 12.29 9.41
CA ASN A 76 12.36 13.39 10.02
C ASN A 76 11.73 13.89 11.32
N LYS A 77 10.40 13.87 11.42
CA LYS A 77 9.67 14.39 12.59
C LYS A 77 9.38 13.30 13.61
N TYR A 78 8.99 12.11 13.15
CA TYR A 78 8.53 11.03 14.03
C TYR A 78 9.54 9.89 14.19
N GLY A 79 10.69 9.94 13.48
CA GLY A 79 11.74 8.93 13.63
C GLY A 79 11.37 7.54 13.11
N ILE A 80 10.33 7.44 12.27
CA ILE A 80 9.91 6.15 11.69
C ILE A 80 10.99 5.69 10.69
N PRO A 81 11.52 4.45 10.82
CA PRO A 81 12.50 3.92 9.89
C PRO A 81 11.98 3.91 8.44
N ALA A 82 12.77 4.44 7.50
CA ALA A 82 12.38 4.54 6.09
C ALA A 82 11.91 3.21 5.47
N MET A 83 12.52 2.08 5.84
CA MET A 83 12.10 0.76 5.36
C MET A 83 10.64 0.42 5.68
N ARG A 84 10.05 0.99 6.73
CA ARG A 84 8.66 0.74 7.14
C ARG A 84 7.62 1.57 6.37
N ILE A 85 8.05 2.41 5.43
CA ILE A 85 7.17 3.31 4.67
C ILE A 85 7.11 2.85 3.21
N LEU A 86 6.02 2.19 2.84
CA LEU A 86 5.74 1.70 1.51
C LEU A 86 5.35 2.89 0.60
N PRO A 87 5.96 3.08 -0.58
CA PRO A 87 5.93 4.30 -1.35
C PRO A 87 4.87 4.16 -2.46
N ALA A 88 3.59 4.05 -2.09
CA ALA A 88 2.50 3.95 -3.08
C ALA A 88 2.45 5.18 -4.03
N TYR A 89 2.99 6.32 -3.59
CA TYR A 89 3.36 7.45 -4.46
C TYR A 89 4.32 7.15 -5.60
N ARG A 90 4.85 5.94 -5.78
CA ARG A 90 5.64 5.56 -6.96
C ARG A 90 4.81 4.91 -8.07
N PHE A 91 3.52 4.65 -7.85
CA PHE A 91 2.66 4.14 -8.91
C PHE A 91 2.58 5.09 -10.11
N PRO A 92 2.39 4.58 -11.33
CA PRO A 92 2.51 5.32 -12.57
C PRO A 92 1.25 6.14 -12.92
N TYR A 93 0.65 6.82 -11.93
CA TYR A 93 -0.51 7.69 -12.16
C TYR A 93 -0.08 9.16 -12.28
N ASP A 94 -0.61 9.84 -13.30
CA ASP A 94 -0.37 11.27 -13.52
C ASP A 94 -1.05 12.11 -12.44
N TRP A 95 -2.28 11.73 -12.08
CA TRP A 95 -3.12 12.35 -11.04
C TRP A 95 -3.74 11.25 -10.20
N SER A 96 -3.88 11.48 -8.90
CA SER A 96 -4.40 10.47 -8.00
C SER A 96 -5.35 11.10 -7.01
N TYR A 97 -6.53 10.48 -6.94
CA TYR A 97 -7.61 10.77 -6.02
C TYR A 97 -7.82 9.53 -5.14
N THR A 98 -8.73 9.60 -4.17
CA THR A 98 -9.04 8.52 -3.21
C THR A 98 -9.22 7.13 -3.85
N ILE A 99 -9.73 7.07 -5.09
CA ILE A 99 -9.90 5.81 -5.85
C ILE A 99 -8.55 5.13 -6.14
N MET A 100 -7.57 5.92 -6.61
CA MET A 100 -6.22 5.42 -6.89
C MET A 100 -5.49 5.05 -5.60
N ASP A 101 -5.72 5.78 -4.52
CA ASP A 101 -5.18 5.41 -3.21
C ASP A 101 -5.72 4.05 -2.77
N ALA A 102 -7.04 3.82 -2.86
CA ALA A 102 -7.63 2.52 -2.57
C ALA A 102 -7.07 1.41 -3.48
N PHE A 103 -6.87 1.69 -4.77
CA PHE A 103 -6.26 0.74 -5.71
C PHE A 103 -4.82 0.38 -5.31
N THR A 104 -3.99 1.39 -5.05
CA THR A 104 -2.57 1.19 -4.70
C THR A 104 -2.42 0.50 -3.35
N ASN A 105 -3.29 0.81 -2.38
CA ASN A 105 -3.37 0.11 -1.10
C ASN A 105 -3.65 -1.38 -1.34
N ALA A 106 -4.69 -1.71 -2.09
CA ALA A 106 -5.05 -3.10 -2.38
C ALA A 106 -3.94 -3.85 -3.14
N ALA A 107 -3.28 -3.20 -4.10
CA ALA A 107 -2.15 -3.76 -4.85
C ALA A 107 -0.96 -4.08 -3.94
N VAL A 108 -0.56 -3.13 -3.09
CA VAL A 108 0.55 -3.28 -2.15
C VAL A 108 0.25 -4.34 -1.09
N ILE A 109 -0.96 -4.30 -0.49
CA ILE A 109 -1.40 -5.30 0.49
C ILE A 109 -1.41 -6.68 -0.15
N GLY A 110 -2.00 -6.83 -1.34
CA GLY A 110 -2.04 -8.10 -2.06
C GLY A 110 -0.66 -8.65 -2.41
N TRP A 111 0.26 -7.77 -2.83
CA TRP A 111 1.65 -8.17 -3.10
C TRP A 111 2.38 -8.66 -1.86
N VAL A 112 2.39 -7.87 -0.79
CA VAL A 112 3.09 -8.22 0.44
C VAL A 112 2.49 -9.47 1.07
N SER A 113 1.15 -9.59 1.08
CA SER A 113 0.44 -10.70 1.73
C SER A 113 0.51 -12.00 0.92
N CYS A 114 0.44 -11.95 -0.41
CA CYS A 114 0.28 -13.17 -1.22
C CYS A 114 0.95 -13.13 -2.61
N GLY A 115 1.65 -12.06 -2.96
CA GLY A 115 2.25 -11.90 -4.28
C GLY A 115 1.21 -11.81 -5.40
N LEU A 116 -0.02 -11.39 -5.07
CA LEU A 116 -1.17 -11.38 -5.98
C LEU A 116 -1.45 -12.77 -6.60
N LYS A 117 -1.26 -13.82 -5.80
CA LYS A 117 -1.55 -15.22 -6.12
C LYS A 117 -2.27 -15.86 -4.94
N ARG A 118 -3.13 -16.85 -5.21
CA ARG A 118 -3.88 -17.53 -4.15
C ARG A 118 -2.94 -18.31 -3.24
N ARG A 119 -3.08 -18.12 -1.92
CA ARG A 119 -2.33 -18.86 -0.90
C ARG A 119 -2.97 -20.21 -0.62
N ASN A 120 -2.17 -21.19 -0.16
CA ASN A 120 -2.70 -22.45 0.37
C ASN A 120 -3.35 -22.26 1.75
N ARG A 121 -2.81 -21.34 2.55
CA ARG A 121 -3.31 -20.99 3.89
C ARG A 121 -3.70 -19.52 3.96
N GLU A 122 -4.84 -19.25 4.57
CA GLU A 122 -5.31 -17.89 4.80
C GLU A 122 -4.35 -17.11 5.70
N ILE A 123 -4.14 -15.84 5.38
CA ILE A 123 -3.44 -14.87 6.21
C ILE A 123 -4.41 -13.76 6.62
N ASN A 124 -4.35 -13.33 7.87
CA ASN A 124 -5.11 -12.17 8.33
C ASN A 124 -4.27 -10.90 8.20
N VAL A 125 -4.92 -9.83 7.77
CA VAL A 125 -4.32 -8.52 7.57
C VAL A 125 -5.19 -7.49 8.26
N LEU A 126 -4.64 -6.82 9.25
CA LEU A 126 -5.22 -5.61 9.82
C LEU A 126 -4.90 -4.44 8.88
N PHE A 127 -5.93 -3.77 8.39
CA PHE A 127 -5.79 -2.60 7.54
C PHE A 127 -6.43 -1.38 8.19
N GLU A 128 -5.61 -0.38 8.55
CA GLU A 128 -6.02 0.86 9.18
C GLU A 128 -5.79 2.07 8.24
N PRO A 129 -6.82 2.51 7.48
CA PRO A 129 -6.73 3.77 6.75
C PRO A 129 -6.75 4.94 7.74
N SER A 130 -5.60 5.62 7.90
CA SER A 130 -5.42 6.84 8.69
C SER A 130 -6.17 8.00 8.04
N THR A 131 -7.45 8.08 8.35
CA THR A 131 -8.36 9.12 7.87
C THR A 131 -8.56 10.18 8.92
N SER A 132 -8.72 11.42 8.45
CA SER A 132 -9.31 12.49 9.27
C SER A 132 -10.82 12.24 9.38
N ASP A 133 -11.45 12.63 10.49
CA ASP A 133 -12.88 12.41 10.76
C ASP A 133 -13.79 12.74 9.56
N PHE A 134 -13.48 13.81 8.83
CA PHE A 134 -14.25 14.31 7.68
C PHE A 134 -14.24 13.39 6.44
N HIS A 135 -13.26 12.49 6.28
CA HIS A 135 -13.10 11.65 5.08
C HIS A 135 -13.18 10.14 5.33
N GLY A 136 -13.49 9.70 6.55
CA GLY A 136 -13.44 8.28 6.93
C GLY A 136 -14.35 7.37 6.09
N LEU A 137 -15.63 7.71 5.91
CA LEU A 137 -16.62 6.76 5.40
C LEU A 137 -16.44 6.40 3.91
N ARG A 138 -16.20 7.39 3.04
CA ARG A 138 -15.99 7.14 1.61
C ARG A 138 -14.66 6.42 1.35
N VAL A 139 -13.61 6.83 2.06
CA VAL A 139 -12.29 6.18 2.02
C VAL A 139 -12.39 4.72 2.43
N GLU A 140 -13.07 4.45 3.54
CA GLU A 140 -13.31 3.10 4.02
C GLU A 140 -14.09 2.27 2.99
N THR A 141 -15.19 2.81 2.48
CA THR A 141 -16.04 2.10 1.50
C THR A 141 -15.25 1.75 0.24
N LEU A 142 -14.41 2.69 -0.24
CA LEU A 142 -13.51 2.47 -1.37
C LEU A 142 -12.44 1.42 -1.08
N ASN A 143 -11.74 1.52 0.05
CA ASN A 143 -10.70 0.58 0.42
C ASN A 143 -11.26 -0.84 0.64
N ASN A 144 -12.46 -0.95 1.24
CA ASN A 144 -13.17 -2.21 1.38
C ASN A 144 -13.48 -2.82 0.00
N ARG A 145 -14.04 -2.04 -0.93
CA ARG A 145 -14.30 -2.51 -2.30
C ARG A 145 -13.01 -2.92 -3.01
N ALA A 146 -11.96 -2.10 -2.93
CA ALA A 146 -10.67 -2.35 -3.56
C ALA A 146 -9.99 -3.61 -3.04
N CYS A 147 -10.15 -3.92 -1.76
CA CYS A 147 -9.56 -5.10 -1.13
C CYS A 147 -10.43 -6.36 -1.27
N GLN A 148 -11.67 -6.27 -1.77
CA GLN A 148 -12.61 -7.38 -1.78
C GLN A 148 -12.08 -8.62 -2.53
N TYR A 149 -11.35 -8.41 -3.64
CA TYR A 149 -10.79 -9.51 -4.41
C TYR A 149 -9.75 -10.33 -3.62
N LEU A 150 -9.12 -9.75 -2.59
CA LEU A 150 -8.08 -10.40 -1.79
C LEU A 150 -8.61 -11.63 -1.04
N GLY A 151 -9.90 -11.67 -0.71
CA GLY A 151 -10.54 -12.85 -0.16
C GLY A 151 -10.45 -14.07 -1.09
N ASN A 152 -10.51 -13.86 -2.40
CA ASN A 152 -10.32 -14.93 -3.39
C ASN A 152 -8.87 -15.46 -3.44
N LEU A 153 -7.92 -14.71 -2.86
CA LEU A 153 -6.51 -15.07 -2.75
C LEU A 153 -6.15 -15.68 -1.38
N ASN A 154 -7.14 -15.97 -0.54
CA ASN A 154 -6.96 -16.39 0.86
C ASN A 154 -6.21 -15.33 1.69
N VAL A 155 -6.62 -14.07 1.55
CA VAL A 155 -6.15 -12.96 2.39
C VAL A 155 -7.39 -12.35 3.05
N ASN A 156 -7.52 -12.52 4.35
CA ASN A 156 -8.61 -11.96 5.14
C ASN A 156 -8.25 -10.56 5.63
N ILE A 157 -9.02 -9.55 5.21
CA ILE A 157 -8.76 -8.15 5.51
C ILE A 157 -9.70 -7.72 6.65
N ASP A 158 -9.12 -7.41 7.80
CA ASP A 158 -9.80 -6.74 8.91
C ASP A 158 -9.60 -5.22 8.78
N LEU A 159 -10.62 -4.52 8.33
CA LEU A 159 -10.58 -3.07 8.11
C LEU A 159 -10.91 -2.32 9.41
N SER A 160 -9.89 -1.88 10.14
CA SER A 160 -10.06 -1.14 11.39
C SER A 160 -10.24 0.35 11.10
N SER A 161 -11.45 0.82 11.41
CA SER A 161 -11.90 2.18 11.09
C SER A 161 -12.38 2.87 12.36
N ARG A 162 -11.43 3.46 13.09
CA ARG A 162 -11.65 3.99 14.46
C ARG A 162 -12.28 5.39 14.49
N ASN A 163 -12.24 6.14 13.38
CA ASN A 163 -12.67 7.54 13.30
C ASN A 163 -13.80 7.75 12.27
N LYS A 164 -14.88 6.98 12.36
CA LYS A 164 -16.03 7.14 11.44
C LYS A 164 -16.95 8.25 11.94
N LEU A 165 -17.25 9.21 11.06
CA LEU A 165 -18.48 9.99 11.21
C LEU A 165 -19.69 9.07 10.90
N PRO A 166 -20.64 8.93 11.83
CA PRO A 166 -21.91 8.27 11.54
C PRO A 166 -22.58 8.88 10.30
N LEU A 167 -23.23 8.05 9.47
CA LEU A 167 -23.91 8.50 8.26
C LEU A 167 -24.93 9.62 8.51
N SER A 168 -25.56 9.62 9.69
CA SER A 168 -26.49 10.68 10.11
C SER A 168 -25.79 12.04 10.28
N ILE A 169 -24.57 12.05 10.82
CA ILE A 169 -23.74 13.25 10.95
C ILE A 169 -23.23 13.68 9.57
N LEU A 170 -22.77 12.73 8.75
CA LEU A 170 -22.32 13.03 7.38
C LEU A 170 -23.42 13.70 6.55
N LYS A 171 -24.65 13.17 6.58
CA LYS A 171 -25.79 13.73 5.83
C LYS A 171 -26.20 15.13 6.30
N LYS A 172 -26.01 15.42 7.59
CA LYS A 172 -26.41 16.69 8.20
C LYS A 172 -25.38 17.79 7.95
N ASP A 173 -24.12 17.49 8.24
CA ASP A 173 -23.06 18.49 8.30
C ASP A 173 -22.29 18.57 6.96
N TYR A 174 -22.38 17.53 6.12
CA TYR A 174 -21.62 17.38 4.87
C TYR A 174 -22.45 16.72 3.74
N PRO A 175 -23.56 17.34 3.30
CA PRO A 175 -24.50 16.74 2.37
C PRO A 175 -23.88 16.39 1.00
N ASP A 176 -22.89 17.16 0.52
CA ASP A 176 -22.22 16.88 -0.75
C ASP A 176 -21.40 15.57 -0.72
N GLU A 177 -20.74 15.29 0.40
CA GLU A 177 -19.99 14.04 0.57
C GLU A 177 -20.95 12.84 0.68
N ALA A 178 -22.08 13.02 1.35
CA ALA A 178 -23.13 12.00 1.41
C ALA A 178 -23.74 11.72 0.03
N ALA A 179 -23.96 12.76 -0.78
CA ALA A 179 -24.46 12.62 -2.15
C ALA A 179 -23.46 11.87 -3.04
N ARG A 180 -22.17 12.24 -3.00
CA ARG A 180 -21.09 11.55 -3.73
C ARG A 180 -21.00 10.07 -3.35
N LEU A 181 -21.03 9.76 -2.06
CA LEU A 181 -21.01 8.37 -1.60
C LEU A 181 -22.22 7.60 -2.11
N SER A 182 -23.41 8.20 -2.09
CA SER A 182 -24.63 7.59 -2.61
C SER A 182 -24.56 7.33 -4.13
N GLU A 183 -23.99 8.25 -4.89
CA GLU A 183 -23.78 8.09 -6.34
C GLU A 183 -22.82 6.94 -6.62
N MET A 184 -21.70 6.88 -5.90
CA MET A 184 -20.72 5.79 -6.03
C MET A 184 -21.30 4.42 -5.64
N GLN A 185 -22.31 4.39 -4.76
CA GLN A 185 -23.02 3.18 -4.33
C GLN A 185 -24.22 2.80 -5.21
N SER A 186 -24.58 3.64 -6.19
CA SER A 186 -25.65 3.32 -7.14
C SER A 186 -25.29 2.08 -7.98
N THR A 187 -26.27 1.48 -8.66
CA THR A 187 -26.09 0.24 -9.44
C THR A 187 -24.96 0.32 -10.48
N GLU A 188 -24.73 1.50 -11.06
CA GLU A 188 -23.66 1.75 -12.04
C GLU A 188 -22.44 2.44 -11.42
N GLY A 189 -22.48 2.72 -10.11
CA GLY A 189 -21.43 3.43 -9.39
C GLY A 189 -20.22 2.55 -9.08
N LEU A 190 -19.06 3.20 -8.95
CA LEU A 190 -17.76 2.57 -8.68
C LEU A 190 -17.77 1.56 -7.52
N ILE A 191 -18.48 1.81 -6.42
CA ILE A 191 -18.50 0.87 -5.30
C ILE A 191 -19.27 -0.40 -5.68
N ALA A 192 -20.32 -0.29 -6.48
CA ALA A 192 -21.11 -1.43 -6.93
C ALA A 192 -20.38 -2.22 -8.02
N THR A 193 -19.81 -1.54 -9.02
CA THR A 193 -19.17 -2.18 -10.17
C THR A 193 -17.72 -2.56 -9.91
N GLY A 194 -17.01 -1.80 -9.06
CA GLY A 194 -15.55 -1.87 -8.91
C GLY A 194 -14.79 -1.19 -10.04
N GLU A 195 -15.49 -0.54 -10.97
CA GLU A 195 -14.92 0.03 -12.19
C GLU A 195 -14.96 1.56 -12.16
N TRP A 196 -13.88 2.19 -12.64
CA TRP A 196 -13.82 3.63 -12.87
C TRP A 196 -13.15 3.95 -14.21
N VAL A 197 -13.31 5.18 -14.66
CA VAL A 197 -12.64 5.68 -15.86
C VAL A 197 -11.41 6.49 -15.45
N ASP A 198 -10.26 6.13 -16.02
CA ASP A 198 -8.99 6.83 -15.89
C ASP A 198 -8.46 7.19 -17.29
N ASN A 199 -8.33 8.48 -17.58
CA ASN A 199 -7.89 8.99 -18.89
C ASN A 199 -8.60 8.34 -20.10
N GLY A 200 -9.92 8.14 -19.98
CA GLY A 200 -10.76 7.55 -21.03
C GLY A 200 -10.68 6.03 -21.16
N LYS A 201 -9.95 5.35 -20.27
CA LYS A 201 -9.89 3.89 -20.19
C LYS A 201 -10.63 3.39 -18.95
N ILE A 202 -11.37 2.28 -19.10
CA ILE A 202 -11.99 1.59 -17.97
C ILE A 202 -10.89 0.86 -17.20
N ARG A 203 -10.88 1.05 -15.88
CA ARG A 203 -10.06 0.31 -14.92
C ARG A 203 -10.96 -0.35 -13.90
N SER A 204 -10.47 -1.42 -13.28
CA SER A 204 -11.24 -2.21 -12.30
C SER A 204 -10.38 -2.64 -11.12
N PHE A 205 -10.96 -2.64 -9.92
CA PHE A 205 -10.35 -3.26 -8.74
C PHE A 205 -10.24 -4.78 -8.89
N ASP A 206 -11.04 -5.38 -9.76
CA ASP A 206 -11.07 -6.82 -9.99
C ASP A 206 -10.12 -7.26 -11.14
N ASP A 207 -9.45 -6.32 -11.82
CA ASP A 207 -8.43 -6.62 -12.84
C ASP A 207 -7.04 -6.84 -12.22
N LEU A 208 -6.80 -8.07 -11.78
CA LEU A 208 -5.53 -8.51 -11.21
C LEU A 208 -4.34 -8.32 -12.16
N ASN A 209 -4.53 -8.39 -13.47
CA ASN A 209 -3.42 -8.27 -14.43
C ASN A 209 -2.96 -6.82 -14.52
N SER A 210 -3.92 -5.88 -14.60
CA SER A 210 -3.63 -4.45 -14.55
C SER A 210 -3.00 -4.05 -13.21
N MET A 211 -3.49 -4.61 -12.09
CA MET A 211 -2.94 -4.33 -10.76
C MET A 211 -1.50 -4.84 -10.60
N LYS A 212 -1.18 -6.02 -11.14
CA LYS A 212 0.20 -6.52 -11.24
C LYS A 212 1.06 -5.61 -12.11
N HIS A 213 0.57 -5.22 -13.27
CA HIS A 213 1.31 -4.38 -14.20
C HIS A 213 1.67 -3.02 -13.59
N ASP A 214 0.71 -2.30 -13.03
CA ASP A 214 0.94 -0.98 -12.41
C ASP A 214 1.90 -1.08 -11.21
N LEU A 215 1.82 -2.15 -10.41
CA LEU A 215 2.76 -2.42 -9.32
C LEU A 215 4.17 -2.71 -9.86
N PHE A 216 4.31 -3.48 -10.94
CA PHE A 216 5.60 -3.75 -11.55
C PHE A 216 6.24 -2.50 -12.14
N GLU A 217 5.46 -1.62 -12.78
CA GLU A 217 5.95 -0.32 -13.21
C GLU A 217 6.43 0.52 -12.02
N ALA A 218 5.71 0.49 -10.90
CA ALA A 218 6.13 1.16 -9.66
C ALA A 218 7.47 0.61 -9.14
N PHE A 219 7.69 -0.72 -9.18
CA PHE A 219 8.99 -1.31 -8.86
C PHE A 219 10.08 -0.90 -9.86
N GLN A 220 9.79 -0.91 -11.16
CA GLN A 220 10.73 -0.51 -12.22
C GLN A 220 11.17 0.95 -12.14
N SER A 221 10.31 1.82 -11.58
CA SER A 221 10.66 3.22 -11.36
C SER A 221 11.81 3.41 -10.35
N VAL A 222 12.11 2.38 -9.56
CA VAL A 222 13.13 2.41 -8.49
C VAL A 222 14.22 1.37 -8.72
N PHE A 223 13.83 0.14 -9.07
CA PHE A 223 14.72 -0.97 -9.34
C PHE A 223 14.96 -1.12 -10.84
N GLN A 224 16.20 -1.43 -11.24
CA GLN A 224 16.52 -1.77 -12.63
C GLN A 224 16.10 -3.21 -12.98
N ILE A 225 14.82 -3.55 -12.76
CA ILE A 225 14.24 -4.88 -13.00
C ILE A 225 13.55 -4.95 -14.38
N SER A 226 13.60 -6.11 -15.03
CA SER A 226 12.72 -6.38 -16.17
C SER A 226 11.41 -7.04 -15.70
N LEU A 227 10.32 -6.86 -16.44
CA LEU A 227 9.05 -7.58 -16.21
C LEU A 227 9.27 -9.12 -16.16
N SER A 228 10.13 -9.64 -17.04
CA SER A 228 10.47 -11.06 -17.08
C SER A 228 11.16 -11.57 -15.81
N ASP A 229 11.90 -10.72 -15.09
CA ASP A 229 12.56 -11.13 -13.85
C ASP A 229 11.52 -11.43 -12.76
N MET A 230 10.51 -10.58 -12.59
CA MET A 230 9.50 -10.77 -11.55
C MET A 230 8.59 -11.98 -11.79
N ASP A 231 8.33 -12.32 -13.05
CA ASP A 231 7.58 -13.53 -13.41
C ASP A 231 8.40 -14.81 -13.25
N HIS A 232 9.72 -14.74 -13.46
CA HIS A 232 10.63 -15.88 -13.32
C HIS A 232 11.00 -16.19 -11.87
N TYR A 233 11.19 -15.17 -11.04
CA TYR A 233 11.61 -15.35 -9.65
C TYR A 233 10.40 -15.39 -8.72
N ILE A 234 9.98 -16.62 -8.36
CA ILE A 234 8.98 -16.82 -7.32
C ILE A 234 9.62 -16.52 -5.96
N LEU A 235 9.30 -15.36 -5.40
CA LEU A 235 9.69 -14.98 -4.04
C LEU A 235 8.74 -15.60 -3.01
N SER A 236 9.31 -16.10 -1.90
CA SER A 236 8.54 -16.52 -0.73
C SER A 236 7.84 -15.33 -0.06
N ASP A 237 6.95 -15.57 0.93
CA ASP A 237 6.32 -14.48 1.69
C ASP A 237 7.40 -13.57 2.30
N VAL A 238 8.38 -14.19 2.93
CA VAL A 238 9.55 -13.54 3.51
C VAL A 238 10.34 -12.78 2.45
N GLY A 239 10.56 -13.40 1.28
CA GLY A 239 11.23 -12.78 0.15
C GLY A 239 10.52 -11.53 -0.35
N ARG A 240 9.19 -11.56 -0.46
CA ARG A 240 8.38 -10.41 -0.90
C ARG A 240 8.40 -9.28 0.12
N ILE A 241 8.38 -9.59 1.42
CA ILE A 241 8.57 -8.56 2.46
C ILE A 241 9.93 -7.90 2.29
N ILE A 242 11.02 -8.68 2.25
CA ILE A 242 12.38 -8.13 2.11
C ILE A 242 12.48 -7.28 0.85
N PHE A 243 12.01 -7.80 -0.29
CA PHE A 243 11.99 -7.07 -1.56
C PHE A 243 11.26 -5.73 -1.44
N THR A 244 10.09 -5.72 -0.80
CA THR A 244 9.28 -4.50 -0.61
C THR A 244 9.96 -3.51 0.35
N LEU A 245 10.57 -3.98 1.44
CA LEU A 245 11.30 -3.10 2.36
C LEU A 245 12.56 -2.50 1.71
N LEU A 246 13.23 -3.24 0.82
CA LEU A 246 14.35 -2.74 0.02
C LEU A 246 13.91 -1.72 -1.03
N TRP A 247 12.70 -1.90 -1.59
CA TRP A 247 12.12 -0.93 -2.53
C TRP A 247 12.00 0.44 -1.88
N ASN A 248 11.58 0.48 -0.62
CA ASN A 248 11.46 1.71 0.16
C ASN A 248 12.82 2.35 0.42
N GLN A 249 13.80 1.55 0.82
CA GLN A 249 15.15 2.04 1.08
C GLN A 249 15.79 2.63 -0.18
N MET A 250 15.61 1.97 -1.33
CA MET A 250 16.13 2.48 -2.60
C MET A 250 15.36 3.72 -3.07
N ALA A 251 14.03 3.74 -2.91
CA ALA A 251 13.21 4.92 -3.21
C ALA A 251 13.58 6.15 -2.37
N ASN A 252 14.16 5.94 -1.19
CA ASN A 252 14.61 7.00 -0.28
C ASN A 252 16.07 7.43 -0.53
N ASN A 253 16.99 6.47 -0.61
CA ASN A 253 18.44 6.75 -0.63
C ASN A 253 19.03 6.76 -2.04
N GLN A 254 18.24 6.42 -3.07
CA GLN A 254 18.66 6.26 -4.47
C GLN A 254 19.77 5.23 -4.72
N LYS A 255 20.22 4.54 -3.67
CA LYS A 255 21.23 3.47 -3.66
C LYS A 255 20.90 2.50 -2.53
N LEU A 256 21.19 1.22 -2.74
CA LEU A 256 21.23 0.22 -1.67
C LEU A 256 22.67 -0.19 -1.41
N SER A 257 23.03 -0.32 -0.14
CA SER A 257 24.28 -0.92 0.27
C SER A 257 24.05 -2.34 0.80
N ASP A 258 25.11 -3.15 0.86
CA ASP A 258 25.06 -4.44 1.56
C ASP A 258 24.68 -4.30 3.04
N LYS A 259 24.94 -3.13 3.64
CA LYS A 259 24.51 -2.81 5.01
C LYS A 259 22.99 -2.66 5.08
N ASP A 260 22.37 -1.96 4.12
CA ASP A 260 20.91 -1.80 4.07
C ASP A 260 20.23 -3.16 3.87
N PHE A 261 20.78 -4.00 2.98
CA PHE A 261 20.31 -5.36 2.79
C PHE A 261 20.36 -6.17 4.09
N LYS A 262 21.51 -6.16 4.78
CA LYS A 262 21.67 -6.85 6.07
C LYS A 262 20.72 -6.32 7.14
N ASN A 263 20.51 -5.00 7.21
CA ASN A 263 19.60 -4.38 8.16
C ASN A 263 18.14 -4.81 7.91
N VAL A 264 17.70 -4.82 6.65
CA VAL A 264 16.35 -5.30 6.29
C VAL A 264 16.19 -6.77 6.62
N CYS A 265 17.18 -7.62 6.29
CA CYS A 265 17.12 -9.03 6.67
C CYS A 265 17.11 -9.24 8.19
N ALA A 266 17.91 -8.48 8.94
CA ALA A 266 17.92 -8.54 10.41
C ALA A 266 16.57 -8.12 11.00
N TYR A 267 15.97 -7.05 10.47
CA TYR A 267 14.62 -6.62 10.80
C TYR A 267 13.62 -7.76 10.54
N VAL A 268 13.61 -8.34 9.34
CA VAL A 268 12.64 -9.39 9.00
C VAL A 268 12.81 -10.64 9.86
N ARG A 269 14.06 -11.07 10.13
CA ARG A 269 14.31 -12.21 11.05
C ARG A 269 13.77 -11.94 12.45
N SER A 270 14.09 -10.77 13.01
CA SER A 270 13.72 -10.41 14.38
C SER A 270 12.20 -10.29 14.54
N TRP A 271 11.50 -9.80 13.52
CA TRP A 271 10.12 -9.37 13.66
C TRP A 271 9.09 -10.32 13.03
N PHE A 272 9.48 -11.13 12.05
CA PHE A 272 8.57 -12.15 11.51
C PHE A 272 8.85 -13.54 12.07
N ASP A 273 9.89 -13.70 12.91
CA ASP A 273 10.35 -14.99 13.46
C ASP A 273 10.52 -16.04 12.36
N VAL A 274 11.26 -15.65 11.33
CA VAL A 274 11.51 -16.46 10.13
C VAL A 274 12.99 -16.57 9.83
N ASP A 275 13.40 -17.77 9.43
CA ASP A 275 14.70 -17.98 8.84
C ASP A 275 14.71 -17.50 7.38
N ILE A 276 15.70 -16.67 7.05
CA ILE A 276 15.96 -16.23 5.68
C ILE A 276 17.12 -17.06 5.13
N SER A 277 16.81 -17.95 4.18
CA SER A 277 17.82 -18.81 3.55
C SER A 277 18.81 -17.99 2.70
N GLU A 278 20.03 -18.51 2.54
CA GLU A 278 21.03 -17.90 1.65
C GLU A 278 20.54 -17.83 0.20
N THR A 279 19.82 -18.87 -0.26
CA THR A 279 19.22 -18.90 -1.60
C THR A 279 18.22 -17.77 -1.80
N GLU A 280 17.36 -17.50 -0.82
CA GLU A 280 16.40 -16.38 -0.89
C GLU A 280 17.13 -15.03 -0.99
N MET A 281 18.14 -14.82 -0.13
CA MET A 281 18.95 -13.61 -0.18
C MET A 281 19.64 -13.42 -1.55
N LEU A 282 20.19 -14.50 -2.11
CA LEU A 282 20.81 -14.48 -3.44
C LEU A 282 19.81 -14.19 -4.55
N THR A 283 18.59 -14.74 -4.48
CA THR A 283 17.51 -14.47 -5.44
C THR A 283 17.13 -12.99 -5.42
N ILE A 284 16.91 -12.41 -4.23
CA ILE A 284 16.55 -10.99 -4.11
C ILE A 284 17.67 -10.09 -4.66
N LYS A 285 18.94 -10.41 -4.37
CA LYS A 285 20.10 -9.68 -4.93
C LYS A 285 20.23 -9.80 -6.45
N LYS A 286 19.75 -10.89 -7.05
CA LYS A 286 19.74 -11.05 -8.52
C LYS A 286 18.64 -10.22 -9.17
N ILE A 287 17.47 -10.12 -8.52
CA ILE A 287 16.35 -9.31 -8.99
C ILE A 287 16.73 -7.83 -8.86
N ILE A 288 17.08 -7.39 -7.65
CA ILE A 288 17.40 -6.01 -7.37
C ILE A 288 18.85 -5.75 -7.77
N LYS A 289 19.07 -5.23 -8.98
CA LYS A 289 20.36 -4.66 -9.36
C LYS A 289 20.51 -3.31 -8.63
N TYR A 290 21.39 -3.26 -7.63
CA TYR A 290 21.70 -2.05 -6.85
C TYR A 290 23.18 -1.66 -6.95
#